data_AF-A0A0F9BBN9-F1
#
_entry.id   AF-A0A0F9BBN9-F1
#
_cell.length_a   1.000
_cell.length_b   1.000
_cell.length_c   1.000
_cell.angle_alpha   90.00
_cell.angle_beta   90.00
_cell.angle_gamma   90.00
#
_symmetry.space_group_name_H-M   'P 1'
#
loop_
_entity.id
_entity.type
_entity.pdbx_description
1 polymer ?
#
loop_
_entity_poly.entity_id
_entity_poly.type
_entity_poly.pdbx_seq_one_letter_code
_entity_poly.pdbx_strand_id
1 'polypeptide(L)'
;MKLFYIISLIIVGSMVLSPLWFLQKVDTKELQDLTVSYGTYASKIKSLDPATCGDTSSAFLQGAFYEGLLGYYFLKRPIELKPQLADGFPNISQDKLTYTFKIKKSVKYHRNPCFGIDESGQAKTRTVTAEDFVNGQLEDWTQGALSFNGKDRFCVLKDADIR
;
A
#
# COMPACT_ATOMS: atom_id res chain seq x y z
N MET A 1 24.34 44.18 -34.76
CA MET A 1 22.88 43.96 -34.59
C MET A 1 22.40 42.58 -35.05
N LYS A 2 22.76 42.08 -36.25
CA LYS A 2 22.32 40.75 -36.73
C LYS A 2 22.69 39.58 -35.80
N LEU A 3 23.90 39.60 -35.21
CA LEU A 3 24.36 38.57 -34.28
C LEU A 3 23.50 38.48 -32.99
N PHE A 4 22.98 39.61 -32.52
CA PHE A 4 22.13 39.68 -31.32
C PHE A 4 20.80 38.94 -31.53
N TYR A 5 20.16 39.12 -32.70
CA TYR A 5 18.92 38.42 -33.03
C TYR A 5 19.11 36.92 -33.24
N ILE A 6 20.26 36.50 -33.78
CA ILE A 6 20.59 35.08 -33.95
C ILE A 6 20.75 34.41 -32.57
N ILE A 7 21.49 35.02 -31.65
CA ILE A 7 21.67 34.50 -30.29
C ILE A 7 20.32 34.44 -29.55
N SER A 8 19.49 35.48 -29.68
CA SER A 8 18.14 35.51 -29.10
C SER A 8 17.26 34.37 -29.62
N LEU A 9 17.27 34.10 -30.93
CA LEU A 9 16.51 32.99 -31.52
C LEU A 9 16.99 31.62 -31.03
N ILE A 10 18.31 31.44 -30.84
CA ILE A 10 18.86 30.18 -30.32
C ILE A 10 18.42 29.95 -28.88
N ILE A 11 18.46 30.98 -28.02
CA ILE A 11 18.04 30.86 -26.61
C ILE A 11 16.54 30.56 -26.52
N VAL A 12 15.71 31.28 -27.28
CA VAL A 12 14.27 31.03 -27.31
C VAL A 12 13.97 29.63 -27.84
N GLY A 13 14.65 29.21 -28.91
CA GLY A 13 14.54 27.87 -29.46
C GLY A 13 14.93 26.79 -28.45
N SER A 14 16.02 26.99 -27.69
CA SER A 14 16.44 26.02 -26.66
C SER A 14 15.47 25.97 -25.48
N MET A 15 14.89 27.10 -25.07
CA MET A 15 13.88 27.11 -24.00
C MET A 15 12.62 26.36 -24.41
N VAL A 16 12.16 26.56 -25.66
CA VAL A 16 10.99 25.86 -26.20
C VAL A 16 11.23 24.36 -26.36
N LEU A 17 12.45 23.97 -26.77
CA LEU A 17 12.81 22.56 -26.98
C LEU A 17 13.24 21.82 -25.71
N SER A 18 13.64 22.53 -24.65
CA SER A 18 14.13 21.92 -23.40
C SER A 18 13.18 20.90 -22.76
N PRO A 19 11.83 21.04 -22.80
CA PRO A 19 10.93 20.06 -22.20
C PRO A 19 10.92 18.73 -22.95
N LEU A 20 11.28 18.70 -24.24
CA LEU A 20 11.38 17.44 -25.00
C LEU A 20 12.48 16.52 -24.47
N TRP A 21 13.50 17.08 -23.81
CA TRP A 21 14.56 16.29 -23.20
C TRP A 21 14.12 15.65 -21.87
N PHE A 22 13.14 16.26 -21.18
CA PHE A 22 12.61 15.77 -19.89
C PHE A 22 11.39 14.87 -20.04
N LEU A 23 10.89 14.68 -21.26
CA LEU A 23 9.86 13.69 -21.55
C LEU A 23 10.42 12.29 -21.27
N GLN A 24 10.04 11.70 -20.13
CA GLN A 24 10.33 10.30 -19.84
C GLN A 24 9.62 9.43 -20.86
N LYS A 25 10.41 8.74 -21.69
CA LYS A 25 9.89 7.72 -22.58
C LYS A 25 9.59 6.48 -21.74
N VAL A 26 8.32 6.12 -21.63
CA VAL A 26 7.89 4.86 -21.01
C VAL A 26 8.10 3.74 -22.03
N ASP A 27 8.85 2.70 -21.68
CA ASP A 27 8.97 1.51 -22.52
C ASP A 27 7.67 0.73 -22.45
N THR A 28 6.95 0.66 -23.57
CA THR A 28 5.62 0.03 -23.66
C THR A 28 5.66 -1.37 -24.25
N LYS A 29 6.84 -1.93 -24.54
CA LYS A 29 6.96 -3.26 -25.17
C LYS A 29 6.27 -4.37 -24.39
N GLU A 30 6.39 -4.39 -23.06
CA GLU A 30 5.73 -5.39 -22.22
C GLU A 30 4.23 -5.12 -22.00
N LEU A 31 3.73 -3.97 -22.45
CA LEU A 31 2.38 -3.47 -22.15
C LEU A 31 1.40 -3.64 -23.32
N GLN A 32 1.85 -4.12 -24.48
CA GLN A 32 1.05 -4.13 -25.73
C GLN A 32 -0.20 -5.01 -25.64
N ASP A 33 -0.15 -6.10 -24.88
CA ASP A 33 -1.27 -7.03 -24.70
C ASP A 33 -2.09 -6.74 -23.42
N LEU A 34 -1.76 -5.67 -22.69
CA LEU A 34 -2.39 -5.30 -21.42
C LEU A 34 -3.27 -4.05 -21.57
N THR A 35 -4.42 -4.05 -20.92
CA THR A 35 -5.20 -2.82 -20.75
C THR A 35 -4.54 -1.96 -19.69
N VAL A 36 -3.80 -0.93 -20.10
CA VAL A 36 -3.08 -0.02 -19.20
C VAL A 36 -3.87 1.26 -18.97
N SER A 37 -4.09 1.61 -17.70
CA SER A 37 -4.64 2.90 -17.30
C SER A 37 -3.52 3.83 -16.86
N TYR A 38 -3.41 5.00 -17.49
CA TYR A 38 -2.43 6.02 -17.11
C TYR A 38 -3.08 7.05 -16.19
N GLY A 39 -2.59 7.14 -14.95
CA GLY A 39 -2.97 8.17 -13.98
C GLY A 39 -1.88 9.22 -13.82
N THR A 40 -2.25 10.50 -13.87
CA THR A 40 -1.34 11.60 -13.51
C THR A 40 -1.51 11.94 -12.03
N TYR A 41 -0.40 12.03 -11.31
CA TYR A 41 -0.39 12.42 -9.90
C TYR A 41 0.12 13.85 -9.75
N ALA A 42 -0.45 14.60 -8.80
CA ALA A 42 -0.07 15.98 -8.53
C ALA A 42 1.36 16.11 -7.97
N SER A 43 1.91 15.01 -7.43
CA SER A 43 3.27 14.97 -6.89
C SER A 43 3.92 13.61 -7.16
N LYS A 44 5.25 13.58 -7.04
CA LYS A 44 6.02 12.33 -7.03
C LYS A 44 5.61 11.47 -5.82
N ILE A 45 5.54 10.17 -6.03
CA ILE A 45 5.31 9.18 -4.96
C ILE A 45 6.54 9.13 -4.05
N LYS A 46 6.32 9.24 -2.74
CA LYS A 46 7.38 9.31 -1.73
C LYS A 46 7.69 7.97 -1.09
N SER A 47 6.66 7.19 -0.79
CA SER A 47 6.79 5.85 -0.20
C SER A 47 5.71 4.93 -0.76
N LEU A 48 6.04 3.65 -0.89
CA LEU A 48 5.07 2.59 -1.15
C LEU A 48 4.64 1.90 0.14
N ASP A 49 5.35 2.11 1.24
CA ASP A 49 4.98 1.55 2.53
C ASP A 49 3.96 2.49 3.24
N PRO A 50 2.72 2.03 3.50
CA PRO A 50 1.71 2.85 4.14
C PRO A 50 2.08 3.28 5.57
N ALA A 51 2.97 2.55 6.26
CA ALA A 51 3.40 2.91 7.61
C ALA A 51 4.30 4.15 7.65
N THR A 52 4.99 4.45 6.54
CA THR A 52 5.91 5.59 6.41
C THR A 52 5.36 6.70 5.51
N CYS A 53 4.13 6.54 5.02
CA CYS A 53 3.49 7.46 4.09
C CYS A 53 2.81 8.63 4.82
N GLY A 54 3.08 9.86 4.37
CA GLY A 54 2.49 11.10 4.92
C GLY A 54 1.84 12.00 3.88
N ASP A 55 1.62 11.53 2.65
CA ASP A 55 1.04 12.32 1.56
C ASP A 55 -0.10 11.58 0.84
N THR A 56 -1.00 12.34 0.23
CA THR A 56 -2.22 11.80 -0.40
C THR A 56 -1.96 11.11 -1.72
N SER A 57 -0.96 11.55 -2.50
CA SER A 57 -0.60 10.93 -3.78
C SER A 57 -0.10 9.50 -3.59
N SER A 58 0.81 9.31 -2.63
CA SER A 58 1.32 7.99 -2.24
C SER A 58 0.21 7.11 -1.64
N ALA A 59 -0.63 7.66 -0.75
CA ALA A 59 -1.74 6.94 -0.16
C ALA A 59 -2.78 6.45 -1.19
N PHE A 60 -3.07 7.26 -2.22
CA PHE A 60 -3.97 6.86 -3.30
C PHE A 60 -3.45 5.64 -4.07
N LEU A 61 -2.15 5.65 -4.39
CA LEU A 61 -1.50 4.53 -5.08
C LEU A 61 -1.50 3.27 -4.19
N GLN A 62 -1.16 3.42 -2.91
CA GLN A 62 -1.16 2.32 -1.93
C GLN A 62 -2.53 1.66 -1.78
N GLY A 63 -3.61 2.46 -1.80
CA GLY A 63 -4.99 1.96 -1.73
C GLY A 63 -5.40 1.06 -2.91
N ALA A 64 -4.59 0.99 -3.99
CA ALA A 64 -4.84 0.10 -5.12
C ALA A 64 -4.32 -1.33 -4.90
N PHE A 65 -3.40 -1.56 -3.95
CA PHE A 65 -2.80 -2.89 -3.73
C PHE A 65 -2.64 -3.30 -2.26
N TYR A 66 -2.88 -2.39 -1.32
CA TYR A 66 -3.02 -2.73 0.09
C TYR A 66 -4.47 -2.73 0.53
N GLU A 67 -4.78 -3.64 1.44
CA GLU A 67 -6.10 -3.81 2.02
C GLU A 67 -6.02 -3.76 3.55
N GLY A 68 -6.95 -3.05 4.19
CA GLY A 68 -7.08 -3.00 5.65
C GLY A 68 -8.01 -4.08 6.19
N LEU A 69 -8.08 -4.23 7.53
CA LEU A 69 -9.09 -5.08 8.17
C LEU A 69 -10.51 -4.61 7.84
N LEU A 70 -10.71 -3.30 7.90
CA LEU A 70 -11.95 -2.60 7.54
C LEU A 70 -11.65 -1.55 6.46
N GLY A 71 -12.66 -1.25 5.66
CA GLY A 71 -12.69 -0.13 4.72
C GLY A 71 -13.98 0.67 4.89
N TYR A 72 -14.26 1.54 3.92
CA TYR A 72 -15.46 2.38 3.92
C TYR A 72 -16.32 2.11 2.69
N TYR A 73 -17.64 2.22 2.85
CA TYR A 73 -18.54 2.28 1.71
C TYR A 73 -18.41 3.64 1.02
N PHE A 74 -17.85 3.65 -0.19
CA PHE A 74 -17.59 4.88 -0.93
C PHE A 74 -18.88 5.70 -1.23
N LEU A 75 -19.98 5.01 -1.55
CA LEU A 75 -21.23 5.65 -2.00
C LEU A 75 -22.30 5.84 -0.91
N LYS A 76 -22.14 5.23 0.27
CA LYS A 76 -23.16 5.33 1.33
C LYS A 76 -23.05 6.63 2.12
N ARG A 77 -24.20 7.20 2.48
CA ARG A 77 -24.31 8.40 3.32
C ARG A 77 -25.42 8.16 4.37
N PRO A 78 -25.13 8.28 5.68
CA PRO A 78 -23.84 8.62 6.31
C PRO A 78 -22.72 7.60 6.02
N ILE A 79 -21.47 7.97 6.29
CA ILE A 79 -20.32 7.08 6.04
C ILE A 79 -20.45 5.84 6.91
N GLU A 80 -20.32 4.68 6.27
CA GLU A 80 -20.39 3.37 6.92
C GLU A 80 -19.10 2.58 6.71
N LEU A 81 -18.69 1.85 7.74
CA LEU A 81 -17.59 0.89 7.66
C LEU A 81 -18.03 -0.37 6.89
N LYS A 82 -17.06 -1.00 6.22
CA LYS A 82 -17.21 -2.25 5.48
C LYS A 82 -16.11 -3.22 5.90
N PRO A 83 -16.44 -4.47 6.27
CA PRO A 83 -15.43 -5.51 6.44
C PRO A 83 -14.64 -5.76 5.15
N GLN A 84 -13.31 -5.73 5.23
CA GLN A 84 -12.41 -5.93 4.10
C GLN A 84 -11.59 -7.21 4.31
N LEU A 85 -10.39 -7.17 4.92
CA LEU A 85 -9.67 -8.39 5.28
C LEU A 85 -10.27 -9.09 6.51
N ALA A 86 -11.02 -8.36 7.34
CA ALA A 86 -11.77 -8.95 8.44
C ALA A 86 -13.01 -9.71 7.93
N ASP A 87 -13.26 -10.87 8.53
CA ASP A 87 -14.48 -11.65 8.40
C ASP A 87 -15.55 -11.08 9.32
N GLY A 88 -16.13 -9.95 8.91
CA GLY A 88 -17.13 -9.20 9.66
C GLY A 88 -16.55 -8.09 10.54
N PHE A 89 -17.40 -7.58 11.44
CA PHE A 89 -17.02 -6.58 12.44
C PHE A 89 -16.37 -7.23 13.66
N PRO A 90 -15.54 -6.49 14.42
CA PRO A 90 -14.91 -7.05 15.61
C PRO A 90 -15.94 -7.35 16.70
N ASN A 91 -15.64 -8.35 17.53
CA ASN A 91 -16.26 -8.46 18.84
C ASN A 91 -15.58 -7.45 19.77
N ILE A 92 -16.38 -6.64 20.47
CA ILE A 92 -15.88 -5.55 21.33
C ILE A 92 -16.19 -5.92 22.78
N SER A 93 -15.18 -5.90 23.64
CA SER A 93 -15.35 -6.14 25.07
C SER A 93 -16.20 -5.07 25.76
N GLN A 94 -16.78 -5.40 26.92
CA GLN A 94 -17.63 -4.48 27.68
C GLN A 94 -16.88 -3.20 28.12
N ASP A 95 -15.60 -3.31 28.44
CA ASP A 95 -14.73 -2.17 28.80
C ASP A 95 -14.24 -1.37 27.58
N LYS A 96 -14.57 -1.82 26.35
CA LYS A 96 -14.16 -1.22 25.07
C LYS A 96 -12.66 -1.13 24.86
N LEU A 97 -11.88 -1.91 25.62
CA LEU A 97 -10.43 -1.96 25.50
C LEU A 97 -9.95 -3.07 24.57
N THR A 98 -10.78 -4.07 24.30
CA THR A 98 -10.41 -5.23 23.50
C THR A 98 -11.29 -5.36 22.27
N TYR A 99 -10.65 -5.43 21.10
CA TYR A 99 -11.30 -5.63 19.81
C TYR A 99 -10.78 -6.92 19.17
N THR A 100 -11.67 -7.87 18.98
CA THR A 100 -11.34 -9.19 18.42
C THR A 100 -11.81 -9.31 16.98
N PHE A 101 -10.88 -9.36 16.04
CA PHE A 101 -11.17 -9.52 14.60
C PHE A 101 -10.91 -10.96 14.14
N LYS A 102 -11.84 -11.51 13.37
CA LYS A 102 -11.61 -12.73 12.59
C LYS A 102 -11.07 -12.35 11.22
N ILE A 103 -10.10 -13.09 10.70
CA ILE A 103 -9.51 -12.83 9.38
C ILE A 103 -10.18 -13.71 8.33
N LYS A 104 -10.47 -13.14 7.14
CA LYS A 104 -11.00 -13.90 6.02
C LYS A 104 -10.04 -15.00 5.60
N LYS A 105 -10.57 -16.19 5.41
CA LYS A 105 -9.81 -17.33 4.90
C LYS A 105 -9.56 -17.18 3.39
N SER A 106 -8.48 -17.78 2.93
CA SER A 106 -8.15 -17.90 1.49
C SER A 106 -7.79 -16.59 0.77
N VAL A 107 -7.60 -15.48 1.49
CA VAL A 107 -7.02 -14.26 0.91
C VAL A 107 -5.52 -14.48 0.73
N LYS A 108 -4.98 -14.18 -0.46
CA LYS A 108 -3.57 -14.42 -0.81
C LYS A 108 -2.85 -13.12 -1.09
N TYR A 109 -1.57 -13.08 -0.74
CA TYR A 109 -0.67 -12.03 -1.22
C TYR A 109 -0.43 -12.14 -2.72
N HIS A 110 -0.02 -11.03 -3.34
CA HIS A 110 0.55 -11.06 -4.68
C HIS A 110 1.77 -12.00 -4.73
N ARG A 111 1.97 -12.67 -5.87
CA ARG A 111 3.15 -13.53 -6.07
C ARG A 111 4.42 -12.72 -5.92
N ASN A 112 5.33 -13.16 -5.06
CA ASN A 112 6.56 -12.44 -4.78
C ASN A 112 7.71 -13.43 -4.50
N PRO A 113 8.92 -13.22 -5.08
CA PRO A 113 10.08 -14.06 -4.80
C PRO A 113 10.44 -14.22 -3.31
N CYS A 114 10.04 -13.28 -2.44
CA CYS A 114 10.22 -13.39 -0.99
C CYS A 114 9.52 -14.62 -0.38
N PHE A 115 8.51 -15.17 -1.05
CA PHE A 115 7.84 -16.41 -0.64
C PHE A 115 8.47 -17.66 -1.29
N GLY A 116 9.60 -17.49 -2.00
CA GLY A 116 10.28 -18.53 -2.76
C GLY A 116 9.84 -18.59 -4.23
N ILE A 117 10.52 -19.45 -4.97
CA ILE A 117 10.26 -19.74 -6.39
C ILE A 117 9.67 -21.15 -6.49
N ASP A 118 8.67 -21.30 -7.36
CA ASP A 118 8.01 -22.57 -7.65
C ASP A 118 8.80 -23.40 -8.65
N GLU A 119 8.47 -24.68 -8.79
CA GLU A 119 9.18 -25.61 -9.69
C GLU A 119 9.17 -25.15 -11.15
N SER A 120 8.16 -24.36 -11.53
CA SER A 120 8.03 -23.74 -12.86
C SER A 120 8.80 -22.42 -13.02
N GLY A 121 9.61 -22.01 -12.04
CA GLY A 121 10.39 -20.75 -12.08
C GLY A 121 9.60 -19.48 -11.76
N GLN A 122 8.34 -19.59 -11.33
CA GLN A 122 7.50 -18.43 -10.97
C GLN A 122 7.55 -18.12 -9.47
N ALA A 123 7.34 -16.86 -9.11
CA ALA A 123 7.21 -16.46 -7.71
C ALA A 123 6.02 -17.16 -7.01
N LYS A 124 6.24 -17.62 -5.79
CA LYS A 124 5.22 -18.22 -4.92
C LYS A 124 4.32 -17.16 -4.30
N THR A 125 3.21 -17.62 -3.74
CA THR A 125 2.25 -16.82 -2.96
C THR A 125 1.87 -17.61 -1.71
N ARG A 126 1.44 -16.89 -0.66
CA ARG A 126 0.89 -17.48 0.56
C ARG A 126 -0.41 -16.78 0.97
N THR A 127 -1.19 -17.47 1.78
CA THR A 127 -2.41 -16.94 2.40
C THR A 127 -2.04 -15.94 3.50
N VAL A 128 -2.85 -14.89 3.65
CA VAL A 128 -2.79 -13.93 4.75
C VAL A 128 -3.15 -14.63 6.06
N THR A 129 -2.35 -14.41 7.09
CA THR A 129 -2.59 -14.97 8.43
C THR A 129 -2.66 -13.85 9.47
N ALA A 130 -3.01 -14.18 10.71
CA ALA A 130 -3.12 -13.17 11.77
C ALA A 130 -1.75 -12.58 12.11
N GLU A 131 -0.69 -13.38 12.04
CA GLU A 131 0.68 -12.95 12.34
C GLU A 131 1.16 -11.79 11.45
N ASP A 132 0.59 -11.64 10.25
CA ASP A 132 0.94 -10.57 9.31
C ASP A 132 0.56 -9.16 9.80
N PHE A 133 -0.36 -9.07 10.77
CA PHE A 133 -0.81 -7.80 11.35
C PHE A 133 -0.11 -7.47 12.66
N VAL A 134 0.76 -8.36 13.14
CA VAL A 134 1.45 -8.19 14.42
C VAL A 134 2.94 -8.02 14.16
N ASN A 135 3.43 -6.80 14.38
CA ASN A 135 4.86 -6.49 14.29
C ASN A 135 5.65 -6.92 15.55
N GLY A 136 5.15 -7.89 16.33
CA GLY A 136 5.72 -8.39 17.59
C GLY A 136 5.20 -9.79 17.94
N GLN A 137 5.86 -10.51 18.85
CA GLN A 137 5.40 -11.85 19.25
C GLN A 137 4.06 -11.74 20.01
N LEU A 138 3.12 -12.63 19.68
CA LEU A 138 1.90 -12.86 20.46
C LEU A 138 2.20 -14.01 21.43
N GLU A 139 2.12 -13.77 22.73
CA GLU A 139 2.24 -14.87 23.71
C GLU A 139 0.94 -15.65 23.93
N ASP A 140 -0.21 -15.19 23.43
CA ASP A 140 -1.49 -15.82 23.78
C ASP A 140 -2.32 -16.32 22.59
N TRP A 141 -2.61 -17.63 22.64
CA TRP A 141 -3.04 -18.51 21.56
C TRP A 141 -4.56 -18.60 21.40
N THR A 142 -5.24 -17.50 21.10
CA THR A 142 -6.68 -17.58 20.73
C THR A 142 -6.87 -17.80 19.23
N GLN A 143 -6.68 -19.05 18.83
CA GLN A 143 -7.23 -19.74 17.64
C GLN A 143 -7.89 -18.84 16.56
N GLY A 144 -7.09 -18.02 15.86
CA GLY A 144 -7.49 -17.36 14.61
C GLY A 144 -8.10 -15.96 14.72
N ALA A 145 -7.89 -15.23 15.82
CA ALA A 145 -8.33 -13.85 15.94
C ALA A 145 -7.23 -12.89 16.41
N LEU A 146 -7.26 -11.66 15.87
CA LEU A 146 -6.41 -10.55 16.31
C LEU A 146 -7.09 -9.78 17.42
N SER A 147 -6.36 -9.52 18.52
CA SER A 147 -6.84 -8.77 19.67
C SER A 147 -5.96 -7.55 19.91
N PHE A 148 -6.55 -6.35 19.92
CA PHE A 148 -5.85 -5.11 20.26
C PHE A 148 -6.31 -4.61 21.64
N ASN A 149 -5.38 -4.39 22.56
CA ASN A 149 -5.63 -3.74 23.83
C ASN A 149 -5.41 -2.22 23.67
N GLY A 150 -6.49 -1.43 23.76
CA GLY A 150 -6.48 0.02 23.55
C GLY A 150 -5.60 0.84 24.51
N LYS A 151 -4.86 0.19 25.42
CA LYS A 151 -3.86 0.81 26.31
C LYS A 151 -2.47 0.89 25.68
N ASP A 152 -2.16 0.02 24.72
CA ASP A 152 -0.81 -0.10 24.16
C ASP A 152 -0.79 0.30 22.69
N ARG A 153 0.15 1.17 22.30
CA ARG A 153 0.31 1.64 20.90
C ARG A 153 0.88 0.57 19.97
N PHE A 154 1.40 -0.51 20.54
CA PHE A 154 1.86 -1.73 19.90
C PHE A 154 1.50 -2.88 20.84
N CYS A 155 1.15 -4.05 20.30
CA CYS A 155 0.89 -5.26 21.08
C CYS A 155 2.02 -5.48 22.09
N VAL A 156 1.74 -5.30 23.38
CA VAL A 156 2.75 -5.44 24.43
C VAL A 156 2.91 -6.93 24.73
N LEU A 157 4.10 -7.44 24.43
CA LEU A 157 4.66 -8.61 25.08
C LEU A 157 4.78 -8.29 26.58
N LYS A 158 4.17 -9.11 27.44
CA LYS A 158 4.64 -9.19 28.82
C LYS A 158 5.87 -10.10 28.81
N ASP A 159 6.90 -9.68 29.53
CA ASP A 159 8.04 -10.51 29.95
C ASP A 159 9.05 -11.00 28.88
N ALA A 160 9.43 -10.13 27.94
CA ALA A 160 10.71 -10.32 27.21
C ALA A 160 11.77 -9.33 27.69
N ASP A 161 12.72 -9.83 28.48
CA ASP A 161 13.98 -9.18 28.82
C ASP A 161 14.84 -9.07 27.54
N ILE A 162 15.03 -7.85 27.04
CA ILE A 162 15.81 -7.58 25.82
C ILE A 162 17.13 -6.93 26.22
N ARG A 163 18.22 -7.69 26.04
CA ARG A 163 19.55 -7.12 25.77
C ARG A 163 19.65 -6.71 24.31
#